data_AF-A0A1V4QWM7-F1
#
_entry.id   AF-A0A1V4QWM7-F1
#
_cell.length_a   1.000
_cell.length_b   1.000
_cell.length_c   1.000
_cell.angle_alpha   90.00
_cell.angle_beta   90.00
_cell.angle_gamma   90.00
#
_symmetry.space_group_name_H-M   'P 1'
#
loop_
_entity.id
_entity.type
_entity.pdbx_description
1 polymer ?
#
loop_
_entity_poly.entity_id
_entity_poly.type
_entity_poly.pdbx_seq_one_letter_code
_entity_poly.pdbx_strand_id
1 'polypeptide(L)'
;MSETLWIVALLGGLVALDWIGTVPAGASRFFDSNMAGVAAAGAAIWAMQQCGIARPSATLLSLAVVLPIGLLGSRMTVGVRKLNGFLIRKADVAAQSGHSFRVSLCHGCGVGFSFVRGACLNLLGTVTGGLFVSAVAGCLPPVREDRFAIAVMALIGLGGAVCLKLFGTKRLAPWIALGLSMGMLVRFLG
;
A
#
# COMPACT_ATOMS: atom_id res chain seq x y z
N MET A 1 19.52 -10.30 -5.43
CA MET A 1 18.15 -9.76 -5.36
C MET A 1 17.98 -8.77 -6.49
N SER A 2 17.02 -8.98 -7.40
CA SER A 2 16.86 -8.09 -8.58
C SER A 2 16.45 -6.68 -8.16
N GLU A 3 16.81 -5.67 -8.96
CA GLU A 3 16.46 -4.27 -8.67
C GLU A 3 14.94 -4.07 -8.51
N THR A 4 14.17 -4.81 -9.30
CA THR A 4 12.71 -4.84 -9.24
C THR A 4 12.20 -5.38 -7.90
N LEU A 5 12.81 -6.42 -7.34
CA LEU A 5 12.39 -6.94 -6.04
C LEU A 5 12.66 -5.92 -4.93
N TRP A 6 13.78 -5.19 -5.01
CA TRP A 6 14.13 -4.14 -4.06
C TRP A 6 13.13 -3.00 -4.05
N ILE A 7 12.78 -2.45 -5.22
CA ILE A 7 11.83 -1.33 -5.28
C ILE A 7 10.44 -1.74 -4.79
N VAL A 8 10.00 -2.97 -5.08
CA VAL A 8 8.71 -3.49 -4.60
C VAL A 8 8.72 -3.64 -3.08
N ALA A 9 9.78 -4.21 -2.50
CA ALA A 9 9.91 -4.34 -1.05
C ALA A 9 9.94 -2.96 -0.36
N LEU A 10 10.65 -2.00 -0.95
CA LEU A 10 10.73 -0.63 -0.44
C LEU A 10 9.36 0.06 -0.47
N LEU A 11 8.66 0.01 -1.60
CA LEU A 11 7.33 0.62 -1.75
C LEU A 11 6.31 -0.04 -0.81
N GLY A 12 6.34 -1.37 -0.70
CA GLY A 12 5.51 -2.12 0.25
C GLY A 12 5.77 -1.67 1.69
N GLY A 13 7.04 -1.52 2.07
CA GLY A 13 7.42 -0.99 3.38
C GLY A 13 6.92 0.44 3.61
N LEU A 14 7.15 1.35 2.66
CA LEU A 14 6.74 2.75 2.76
C LEU A 14 5.21 2.90 2.87
N VAL A 15 4.46 2.13 2.08
CA VAL A 15 2.99 2.13 2.13
C VAL A 15 2.47 1.46 3.42
N ALA A 16 3.16 0.46 3.95
CA ALA A 16 2.82 -0.13 5.23
C ALA A 16 3.03 0.83 6.41
N LEU A 17 4.03 1.73 6.34
CA LEU A 17 4.27 2.74 7.37
C LEU A 17 3.08 3.71 7.51
N ASP A 18 2.39 4.02 6.41
CA ASP A 18 1.12 4.77 6.43
C ASP A 18 -0.01 3.98 7.11
N TRP A 19 -0.03 2.65 6.92
CA TRP A 19 -1.06 1.78 7.47
C TRP A 19 -0.99 1.61 8.99
N ILE A 20 0.21 1.68 9.59
CA ILE A 20 0.40 1.47 11.04
C ILE A 20 -0.40 2.49 11.88
N GLY A 21 -0.65 3.69 11.35
CA GLY A 21 -1.48 4.70 12.01
C GLY A 21 -2.99 4.57 11.77
N THR A 22 -3.44 3.69 10.87
CA THR A 22 -4.81 3.66 10.36
C THR A 22 -5.44 2.25 10.46
N VAL A 23 -5.51 1.72 11.68
CA VAL A 23 -6.21 0.45 11.92
C VAL A 23 -7.74 0.67 11.76
N PRO A 24 -8.45 -0.14 10.96
CA PRO A 24 -9.89 -0.02 10.82
C PRO A 24 -10.60 -0.40 12.13
N ALA A 25 -10.88 0.62 12.96
CA ALA A 25 -11.73 0.48 14.13
C ALA A 25 -13.19 0.77 13.72
N GLY A 26 -14.06 -0.24 13.80
CA GLY A 26 -15.48 -0.13 13.46
C GLY A 26 -15.76 0.14 11.98
N ALA A 27 -16.84 0.86 11.69
CA ALA A 27 -17.25 1.24 10.33
C ALA A 27 -16.45 2.43 9.74
N SER A 28 -15.33 2.80 10.37
CA SER A 28 -14.51 3.93 9.94
C SER A 28 -13.94 3.70 8.52
N ARG A 29 -13.77 4.82 7.80
CA ARG A 29 -13.08 4.83 6.52
C ARG A 29 -11.59 4.89 6.80
N PHE A 30 -10.84 3.98 6.21
CA PHE A 30 -9.40 3.88 6.33
C PHE A 30 -8.80 3.88 4.93
N PHE A 31 -7.56 4.34 4.81
CA PHE A 31 -6.82 4.32 3.57
C PHE A 31 -6.53 2.88 3.14
N ASP A 32 -6.77 2.54 1.86
CA ASP A 32 -6.57 1.18 1.36
C ASP A 32 -5.12 0.97 0.90
N SER A 33 -4.24 0.78 1.87
CA SER A 33 -2.79 0.63 1.66
C SER A 33 -2.44 -0.62 0.83
N ASN A 34 -3.24 -1.69 0.92
CA ASN A 34 -2.99 -2.91 0.16
C ASN A 34 -3.10 -2.67 -1.35
N MET A 35 -4.18 -2.02 -1.78
CA MET A 35 -4.40 -1.74 -3.20
C MET A 35 -3.44 -0.65 -3.71
N ALA A 36 -3.22 0.37 -2.88
CA ALA A 36 -2.28 1.44 -3.20
C ALA A 36 -0.84 0.91 -3.38
N GLY A 37 -0.42 -0.02 -2.54
CA GLY A 37 0.90 -0.66 -2.61
C GLY A 37 1.09 -1.48 -3.88
N VAL A 38 0.09 -2.29 -4.27
CA VAL A 38 0.14 -3.06 -5.52
C VAL A 38 0.19 -2.14 -6.74
N ALA A 39 -0.65 -1.11 -6.78
CA ALA A 39 -0.66 -0.15 -7.89
C ALA A 39 0.67 0.62 -8.00
N ALA A 40 1.24 1.06 -6.88
CA ALA A 40 2.54 1.73 -6.85
C ALA A 40 3.68 0.80 -7.30
N ALA A 41 3.69 -0.44 -6.83
CA ALA A 41 4.65 -1.44 -7.28
C ALA A 41 4.55 -1.69 -8.79
N GLY A 42 3.33 -1.85 -9.32
CA GLY A 42 3.09 -2.00 -10.75
C GLY A 42 3.55 -0.79 -11.56
N ALA A 43 3.25 0.42 -11.10
CA ALA A 43 3.71 1.66 -11.73
C ALA A 43 5.24 1.79 -11.71
N ALA A 44 5.91 1.34 -10.65
CA ALA A 44 7.37 1.39 -10.54
C ALA A 44 8.05 0.41 -11.48
N ILE A 45 7.50 -0.81 -11.59
CA ILE A 45 7.96 -1.81 -12.57
C ILE A 45 7.80 -1.26 -13.98
N TRP A 46 6.64 -0.68 -14.29
CA TRP A 46 6.37 -0.03 -15.57
C TRP A 46 7.37 1.08 -15.87
N ALA A 47 7.62 1.97 -14.91
CA ALA A 47 8.56 3.09 -15.03
C ALA A 47 9.97 2.61 -15.42
N MET A 48 10.46 1.56 -14.75
CA MET A 48 11.80 1.04 -14.98
C MET A 48 11.89 0.29 -16.31
N GLN A 49 10.91 -0.58 -16.60
CA GLN A 49 10.98 -1.49 -17.74
C GLN A 49 10.57 -0.83 -19.06
N GLN A 50 9.56 0.04 -19.04
CA GLN A 50 8.98 0.63 -20.24
C GLN A 50 9.51 2.04 -20.52
N CYS A 51 9.88 2.79 -19.46
CA CYS A 51 10.35 4.17 -19.60
C CYS A 51 11.86 4.34 -19.33
N GLY A 52 12.56 3.28 -18.90
CA GLY A 52 14.00 3.33 -18.61
C GLY A 52 14.37 4.25 -17.46
N ILE A 53 13.42 4.55 -16.55
CA ILE A 53 13.64 5.46 -15.44
C ILE A 53 14.44 4.76 -14.34
N ALA A 54 15.45 5.43 -13.79
CA ALA A 54 16.23 4.90 -12.70
C ALA A 54 15.40 4.74 -11.41
N ARG A 55 15.86 3.82 -10.53
CA ARG A 55 15.13 3.39 -9.33
C ARG A 55 14.67 4.55 -8.41
N PRO A 56 15.49 5.56 -8.07
CA PRO A 56 15.06 6.62 -7.16
C PRO A 56 13.89 7.44 -7.72
N SER A 57 14.00 7.91 -8.96
CA SER A 57 12.93 8.59 -9.70
C SER A 57 11.67 7.72 -9.81
N ALA A 58 11.83 6.45 -10.21
CA ALA A 58 10.71 5.51 -10.32
C ALA A 58 9.97 5.36 -8.99
N THR A 59 10.70 5.24 -7.87
CA THR A 59 10.11 5.11 -6.54
C THR A 59 9.23 6.32 -6.20
N LEU A 60 9.73 7.54 -6.38
CA LEU A 60 9.00 8.75 -6.03
C LEU A 60 7.77 8.98 -6.91
N LEU A 61 7.90 8.77 -8.22
CA LEU A 61 6.79 8.89 -9.16
C LEU A 61 5.69 7.88 -8.85
N SER A 62 6.07 6.65 -8.49
CA SER A 62 5.10 5.62 -8.12
C SER A 62 4.47 5.85 -6.75
N LEU A 63 5.14 6.50 -5.81
CA LEU A 63 4.52 6.93 -4.55
C LEU A 63 3.41 7.97 -4.78
N ALA A 64 3.50 8.78 -5.84
CA ALA A 64 2.41 9.71 -6.17
C ALA A 64 1.10 8.99 -6.54
N VAL A 65 1.18 7.74 -7.03
CA VAL A 65 0.02 6.89 -7.36
C VAL A 65 -0.66 6.34 -6.10
N VAL A 66 0.05 6.23 -4.98
CA VAL A 66 -0.45 5.64 -3.72
C VAL A 66 -1.69 6.37 -3.23
N LEU A 67 -1.62 7.70 -3.10
CA LEU A 67 -2.71 8.51 -2.55
C LEU A 67 -4.04 8.38 -3.31
N PRO A 68 -4.11 8.62 -4.64
CA PRO A 68 -5.38 8.54 -5.36
C PRO A 68 -5.96 7.12 -5.33
N ILE A 69 -5.13 6.08 -5.47
CA ILE A 69 -5.59 4.69 -5.46
C ILE A 69 -6.07 4.25 -4.09
N GLY A 70 -5.35 4.58 -3.02
CA GLY A 70 -5.77 4.20 -1.66
C GLY A 70 -7.04 4.93 -1.21
N LEU A 71 -7.24 6.18 -1.62
CA LEU A 71 -8.50 6.91 -1.40
C LEU A 71 -9.66 6.31 -2.19
N LEU A 72 -9.43 5.94 -3.45
CA LEU A 72 -10.44 5.27 -4.27
C LEU A 72 -10.80 3.89 -3.69
N GLY A 73 -9.80 3.12 -3.29
CA GLY A 73 -9.96 1.82 -2.61
C GLY A 73 -10.78 1.94 -1.34
N SER A 74 -10.49 2.95 -0.51
CA SER A 74 -11.29 3.25 0.69
C SER A 74 -12.78 3.42 0.38
N ARG A 75 -13.10 4.23 -0.64
CA ARG A 75 -14.50 4.47 -1.08
C ARG A 75 -15.15 3.19 -1.61
N MET A 76 -14.43 2.42 -2.42
CA MET A 76 -14.94 1.15 -2.95
C MET A 76 -15.15 0.11 -1.85
N THR A 77 -14.30 0.05 -0.82
CA THR A 77 -14.49 -0.80 0.36
C THR A 77 -15.81 -0.50 1.05
N VAL A 78 -16.14 0.78 1.24
CA VAL A 78 -17.44 1.18 1.82
C VAL A 78 -18.59 0.69 0.94
N GLY A 79 -18.47 0.78 -0.38
CA GLY A 79 -19.44 0.22 -1.32
C GLY A 79 -19.64 -1.29 -1.14
N VAL A 80 -18.56 -2.06 -1.12
CA VAL A 80 -18.61 -3.53 -0.91
C VAL A 80 -19.20 -3.87 0.46
N ARG A 81 -18.86 -3.12 1.52
CA ARG A 81 -19.45 -3.31 2.85
C ARG A 81 -20.97 -3.11 2.84
N LYS A 82 -21.48 -2.11 2.10
CA LYS A 82 -22.92 -1.89 1.95
C LYS A 82 -23.61 -3.06 1.23
N LEU A 83 -23.00 -3.58 0.16
CA LEU A 83 -23.50 -4.76 -0.56
C LEU A 83 -23.48 -6.01 0.32
N ASN A 84 -22.41 -6.21 1.09
CA ASN A 84 -22.32 -7.31 2.04
C ASN A 84 -23.41 -7.22 3.12
N GLY A 85 -23.81 -6.00 3.53
CA GLY A 85 -24.95 -5.82 4.44
C GLY A 85 -26.26 -6.42 3.90
N PHE A 86 -26.47 -6.43 2.58
CA PHE A 86 -27.61 -7.12 1.97
C PHE A 86 -27.46 -8.64 1.97
N LEU A 87 -26.24 -9.14 1.70
CA LEU A 87 -25.95 -10.59 1.75
C LEU A 87 -26.08 -11.17 3.16
N ILE A 88 -25.69 -10.41 4.19
CA ILE A 88 -25.85 -10.80 5.60
C ILE A 88 -27.33 -11.00 5.92
N ARG A 89 -28.20 -10.03 5.57
CA ARG A 89 -29.65 -10.19 5.79
C ARG A 89 -30.23 -11.42 5.10
N LYS A 90 -29.77 -11.75 3.88
CA LYS A 90 -30.16 -12.98 3.18
C LYS A 90 -29.65 -14.24 3.88
N ALA A 91 -28.43 -14.19 4.41
CA ALA A 91 -27.85 -15.29 5.15
C ALA A 91 -28.61 -15.54 6.47
N ASP A 92 -29.04 -14.48 7.18
CA ASP A 92 -29.81 -14.61 8.42
C ASP A 92 -31.15 -15.35 8.20
N VAL A 93 -31.88 -15.00 7.14
CA VAL A 93 -33.13 -15.69 6.76
C VAL A 93 -32.86 -17.16 6.41
N ALA A 94 -31.79 -17.44 5.67
CA ALA A 94 -31.40 -18.80 5.32
C ALA A 94 -30.99 -19.63 6.56
N ALA A 95 -30.30 -19.01 7.52
CA ALA A 95 -29.88 -19.64 8.77
C ALA A 95 -31.07 -19.99 9.67
N GLN A 96 -32.04 -19.08 9.82
CA GLN A 96 -33.29 -19.35 10.55
C GLN A 96 -34.07 -20.52 9.95
N SER A 97 -33.94 -20.72 8.64
CA SER A 97 -34.60 -21.79 7.91
C SER A 97 -33.76 -23.09 7.86
N GLY A 98 -32.62 -23.18 8.57
CA GLY A 98 -31.74 -24.35 8.58
C GLY A 98 -30.97 -24.61 7.27
N HIS A 99 -30.97 -23.69 6.31
CA HIS A 99 -30.35 -23.88 4.99
C HIS A 99 -28.87 -23.46 4.98
N SER A 100 -28.00 -24.28 5.60
CA SER A 100 -26.56 -24.01 5.72
C SER A 100 -25.85 -23.74 4.39
N PHE A 101 -26.22 -24.44 3.32
CA PHE A 101 -25.66 -24.22 1.98
C PHE A 101 -25.88 -22.79 1.47
N ARG A 102 -27.06 -22.21 1.71
CA ARG A 102 -27.38 -20.84 1.27
C ARG A 102 -26.58 -19.80 2.07
N VAL A 103 -26.30 -20.07 3.34
CA VAL A 103 -25.40 -19.24 4.16
C VAL A 103 -24.00 -19.22 3.57
N SER A 104 -23.45 -20.40 3.25
CA SER A 104 -22.14 -20.53 2.60
C SER A 104 -22.08 -19.82 1.24
N LEU A 105 -23.15 -19.92 0.44
CA LEU A 105 -23.23 -19.22 -0.84
C LEU A 105 -23.21 -17.69 -0.65
N CYS A 106 -23.96 -17.16 0.33
CA CYS A 106 -23.95 -15.72 0.63
C CYS A 106 -22.56 -15.25 1.07
N HIS A 107 -21.85 -16.04 1.89
CA HIS A 107 -20.47 -15.76 2.26
C HIS A 107 -19.53 -15.76 1.04
N GLY A 108 -19.62 -16.81 0.20
CA GLY A 108 -18.83 -16.92 -1.03
C GLY A 108 -19.07 -15.75 -1.99
N CYS A 109 -20.32 -15.29 -2.16
CA CYS A 109 -20.64 -14.10 -2.94
C CYS A 109 -19.96 -12.84 -2.37
N GLY A 110 -19.94 -12.66 -1.04
CA GLY A 110 -19.29 -11.52 -0.41
C GLY A 110 -17.76 -11.52 -0.60
N VAL A 111 -17.14 -12.70 -0.52
CA VAL A 111 -15.71 -12.89 -0.85
C VAL A 111 -15.46 -12.60 -2.34
N GLY A 112 -16.31 -13.12 -3.22
CA GLY A 112 -16.23 -12.89 -4.67
C GLY A 112 -16.31 -11.41 -5.04
N PHE A 113 -17.26 -10.65 -4.47
CA PHE A 113 -17.34 -9.20 -4.69
C PHE A 113 -16.09 -8.47 -4.20
N SER A 114 -15.53 -8.89 -3.07
CA SER A 114 -14.30 -8.29 -2.53
C SER A 114 -13.10 -8.58 -3.43
N PHE A 115 -13.00 -9.79 -3.98
CA PHE A 115 -11.98 -10.18 -4.95
C PHE A 115 -12.10 -9.36 -6.24
N VAL A 116 -13.29 -9.32 -6.86
CA VAL A 116 -13.51 -8.56 -8.10
C VAL A 116 -13.18 -7.08 -7.90
N ARG A 117 -13.61 -6.48 -6.79
CA ARG A 117 -13.25 -5.11 -6.42
C ARG A 117 -11.74 -4.92 -6.37
N GLY A 118 -11.03 -5.81 -5.68
CA GLY A 118 -9.57 -5.75 -5.55
C GLY A 118 -8.86 -5.93 -6.89
N ALA A 119 -9.26 -6.92 -7.69
CA ALA A 119 -8.69 -7.20 -9.00
C ALA A 119 -8.88 -6.02 -9.96
N CYS A 120 -10.10 -5.49 -10.07
CA CYS A 120 -10.39 -4.33 -10.92
C CYS A 120 -9.59 -3.10 -10.49
N LEU A 121 -9.54 -2.80 -9.19
CA LEU A 121 -8.81 -1.64 -8.70
C LEU A 121 -7.30 -1.77 -8.90
N ASN A 122 -6.73 -2.96 -8.70
CA ASN A 122 -5.30 -3.19 -8.94
C ASN A 122 -4.94 -3.13 -10.42
N LEU A 123 -5.78 -3.69 -11.31
CA LEU A 123 -5.59 -3.59 -12.75
C LEU A 123 -5.67 -2.14 -13.21
N LEU A 124 -6.74 -1.44 -12.83
CA LEU A 124 -6.91 -0.02 -13.15
C LEU A 124 -5.77 0.82 -12.58
N GLY A 125 -5.40 0.61 -11.32
CA GLY A 125 -4.33 1.34 -10.64
C GLY A 125 -2.96 1.11 -11.28
N THR A 126 -2.66 -0.13 -11.69
CA THR A 126 -1.40 -0.45 -12.38
C THR A 126 -1.34 0.17 -13.76
N VAL A 127 -2.41 0.05 -14.56
CA VAL A 127 -2.46 0.62 -15.92
C VAL A 127 -2.44 2.14 -15.87
N THR A 128 -3.33 2.75 -15.09
CA THR A 128 -3.39 4.23 -14.97
C THR A 128 -2.14 4.79 -14.31
N GLY A 129 -1.57 4.10 -13.33
CA GLY A 129 -0.29 4.45 -12.71
C GLY A 129 0.86 4.38 -13.71
N GLY A 130 0.93 3.32 -14.52
CA GLY A 130 1.92 3.20 -15.60
C GLY A 130 1.80 4.34 -16.62
N LEU A 131 0.58 4.61 -17.11
CA LEU A 131 0.30 5.72 -18.03
C LEU A 131 0.67 7.09 -17.42
N PHE A 132 0.32 7.31 -16.15
CA PHE A 132 0.70 8.51 -15.42
C PHE A 132 2.22 8.67 -15.37
N VAL A 133 2.95 7.62 -14.99
CA VAL A 133 4.40 7.67 -14.94
C VAL A 133 5.00 7.93 -16.31
N SER A 134 4.51 7.27 -17.38
CA SER A 134 4.98 7.53 -18.74
C SER A 134 4.76 8.99 -19.17
N ALA A 135 3.61 9.58 -18.84
CA ALA A 135 3.31 10.97 -19.15
C ALA A 135 4.23 11.94 -18.40
N VAL A 136 4.47 11.70 -17.11
CA VAL A 136 5.33 12.56 -16.28
C VAL A 136 6.81 12.38 -16.63
N ALA A 137 7.24 11.16 -16.96
CA ALA A 137 8.61 10.86 -17.35
C ALA A 137 9.06 11.67 -18.57
N GLY A 138 8.18 11.84 -19.57
CA GLY A 138 8.46 12.66 -20.75
C GLY A 138 8.62 14.16 -20.44
N CYS A 139 8.16 14.61 -19.27
CA CYS A 139 8.27 16.00 -18.82
C CYS A 139 9.34 16.21 -17.74
N LEU A 140 9.99 15.14 -17.26
CA LEU A 140 11.00 15.26 -16.22
C LEU A 140 12.25 15.92 -16.81
N PRO A 141 12.71 17.06 -16.27
CA PRO A 141 14.01 17.59 -16.65
C PRO A 141 15.10 16.57 -16.26
N PRO A 142 16.31 16.65 -16.86
CA PRO A 142 17.44 15.84 -16.42
C PRO A 142 17.84 16.25 -14.99
N VAL A 143 17.14 15.69 -14.00
CA VAL A 143 17.44 15.85 -12.59
C VAL A 143 18.45 14.79 -12.21
N ARG A 144 19.43 15.16 -11.38
CA ARG A 144 20.37 14.19 -10.81
C ARG A 144 19.63 13.22 -9.91
N GLU A 145 19.70 11.94 -10.24
CA GLU A 145 19.14 10.82 -9.45
C GLU A 145 19.56 10.85 -7.98
N ASP A 146 20.73 11.42 -7.67
CA ASP A 146 21.22 11.62 -6.30
C ASP A 146 20.22 12.40 -5.43
N ARG A 147 19.55 13.41 -6.00
CA ARG A 147 18.56 14.22 -5.26
C ARG A 147 17.31 13.41 -4.92
N PHE A 148 16.88 12.57 -5.86
CA PHE A 148 15.75 11.67 -5.64
C PHE A 148 16.11 10.55 -4.65
N ALA A 149 17.35 10.06 -4.67
CA ALA A 149 17.82 9.09 -3.69
C ALA A 149 17.76 9.65 -2.26
N ILE A 150 18.17 10.91 -2.05
CA ILE A 150 18.04 11.58 -0.75
C ILE A 150 16.57 11.69 -0.33
N ALA A 151 15.67 12.08 -1.24
CA ALA A 151 14.25 12.19 -0.94
C ALA A 151 13.61 10.84 -0.56
N VAL A 152 13.99 9.75 -1.23
CA VAL A 152 13.55 8.40 -0.86
C VAL A 152 14.03 8.03 0.54
N MET A 153 15.28 8.32 0.89
CA MET A 153 15.80 8.06 2.25
C MET A 153 15.08 8.89 3.32
N ALA A 154 14.76 10.16 3.02
CA ALA A 154 13.99 11.01 3.91
C ALA A 154 12.58 10.46 4.18
N LEU A 155 11.92 9.89 3.16
CA LEU A 155 10.61 9.24 3.32
C LEU A 155 10.66 7.99 4.21
N ILE A 156 11.71 7.16 4.07
CA ILE A 156 11.93 6.01 4.97
C ILE A 156 12.11 6.50 6.41
N GLY A 157 12.92 7.55 6.60
CA GLY A 157 13.13 8.17 7.92
C GLY A 157 11.83 8.71 8.52
N LEU A 158 10.97 9.34 7.72
CA LEU A 158 9.67 9.84 8.15
C LEU A 158 8.74 8.70 8.59
N GLY A 159 8.68 7.61 7.84
CA GLY A 159 7.91 6.44 8.24
C GLY A 159 8.45 5.79 9.53
N GLY A 160 9.78 5.73 9.70
CA GLY A 160 10.41 5.32 10.95
C GLY A 160 10.01 6.20 12.13
N ALA A 161 9.97 7.53 11.95
CA ALA A 161 9.53 8.46 12.96
C ALA A 161 8.05 8.27 13.37
N VAL A 162 7.17 7.94 12.42
CA VAL A 162 5.75 7.61 12.70
C VAL A 162 5.65 6.35 13.56
N CYS A 163 6.42 5.30 13.24
CA CYS A 163 6.49 4.10 14.07
C CYS A 163 6.96 4.40 15.50
N LEU A 164 8.01 5.21 15.64
CA LEU A 164 8.50 5.65 16.94
C LEU A 164 7.47 6.49 17.70
N LYS A 165 6.67 7.30 17.02
CA LYS A 165 5.58 8.05 17.66
C LYS A 165 4.47 7.13 18.17
N LEU A 166 4.12 6.09 17.41
CA LEU A 166 3.02 5.17 17.74
C LEU A 166 3.39 4.16 18.83
N PHE A 167 4.64 3.66 18.83
CA PHE A 167 5.08 2.60 19.74
C PHE A 167 6.13 3.06 20.76
N GLY A 168 6.75 4.22 20.55
CA GLY A 168 7.79 4.76 21.42
C GLY A 168 7.20 5.29 22.72
N THR A 169 7.18 4.44 23.74
CA THR A 169 7.00 4.90 25.12
C THR A 169 8.36 5.23 25.74
N LYS A 170 8.41 6.15 26.71
CA LYS A 170 9.66 6.51 27.42
C LYS A 170 10.36 5.28 28.03
N ARG A 171 9.61 4.24 28.37
CA ARG A 171 10.12 2.95 28.88
C ARG A 171 10.89 2.14 27.84
N LEU A 172 10.59 2.31 26.55
CA LEU A 172 11.22 1.60 25.44
C LEU A 172 12.40 2.37 24.82
N ALA A 173 12.63 3.62 25.25
CA ALA A 173 13.74 4.45 24.79
C ALA A 173 15.13 3.78 24.82
N PRO A 174 15.54 3.03 25.87
CA PRO A 174 16.85 2.37 25.86
C PRO A 174 16.96 1.28 24.79
N TRP A 175 15.87 0.55 24.52
CA TRP A 175 15.83 -0.46 23.46
C TRP A 175 15.87 0.15 22.06
N ILE A 176 15.17 1.27 21.86
CA ILE A 176 15.22 2.04 20.62
C ILE A 176 16.64 2.56 20.37
N ALA A 177 17.27 3.16 21.39
CA ALA A 177 18.63 3.65 21.30
C ALA A 177 19.62 2.51 20.99
N LEU A 178 19.50 1.37 21.67
CA LEU A 178 20.36 0.21 21.43
C LEU A 178 20.21 -0.34 20.00
N GLY A 179 18.97 -0.44 19.50
CA GLY A 179 18.72 -0.86 18.11
C GLY A 179 19.31 0.09 17.08
N LEU A 180 19.20 1.42 17.29
CA LEU A 180 19.81 2.42 16.43
C LEU A 180 21.34 2.34 16.44
N SER A 181 21.94 2.23 17.63
CA SER A 181 23.39 2.09 17.81
C SER A 181 23.92 0.83 17.12
N MET A 182 23.24 -0.31 17.28
CA MET A 182 23.60 -1.56 16.61
C MET A 182 23.47 -1.43 15.08
N GLY A 183 22.40 -0.82 14.58
CA GLY A 183 22.23 -0.59 13.15
C GLY A 183 23.36 0.28 12.55
N MET A 184 23.76 1.33 13.26
CA MET A 184 24.90 2.16 12.87
C MET A 184 26.21 1.36 12.87
N LEU A 185 26.48 0.60 13.95
CA LEU A 185 27.68 -0.25 14.06
C LEU A 185 27.80 -1.25 12.91
N VAL A 186 26.71 -1.96 12.60
CA VAL A 186 26.68 -2.93 11.48
C VAL A 186 27.00 -2.23 10.15
N ARG A 187 26.50 -1.00 9.95
CA ARG A 187 26.78 -0.22 8.73
C ARG A 187 28.21 0.30 8.64
N PHE A 188 28.88 0.55 9.77
CA PHE A 188 30.27 0.98 9.79
C PHE A 188 31.26 -0.19 9.64
N LEU A 189 30.86 -1.40 10.05
CA LEU A 189 31.71 -2.60 10.04
C LEU A 189 31.54 -3.47 8.78
N GLY A 190 30.57 -3.17 7.91
CA GLY A 190 30.30 -3.91 6.66
C GLY A 190 30.03 -3.01 5.47
#